data_AF-A0A6J1Q8J5-F1
#
_entry.id   AF-A0A6J1Q8J5-F1
#
_cell.length_a   1.000
_cell.length_b   1.000
_cell.length_c   1.000
_cell.angle_alpha   90.00
_cell.angle_beta   90.00
_cell.angle_gamma   90.00
#
_symmetry.space_group_name_H-M   'P 1'
#
loop_
_entity.id
_entity.type
_entity.pdbx_description
1 polymer ?
#
loop_
_entity_poly.entity_id
_entity_poly.type
_entity_poly.pdbx_seq_one_letter_code
_entity_poly.pdbx_strand_id
1 'polypeptide(L)'
;MLYFVKFLQDPKWKENEREVLTKLCSLFGAITLEKRLGDLYGGGYASSNSNMDGLLRKGIITLCRDLVDDAVALVDVLAPPDFVLNSALGMSDGEVYKHIKEWIFKDKENLERPSWWNEIRSKL
;
A
#
# COMPACT_ATOMS: atom_id res chain seq x y z
N MET A 1 -1.85 17.51 -0.80
CA MET A 1 -2.56 17.56 -2.10
C MET A 1 -2.03 18.68 -2.99
N LEU A 2 -2.00 19.95 -2.54
CA LEU A 2 -1.50 21.08 -3.34
C LEU A 2 -0.08 20.85 -3.92
N TYR A 3 0.85 20.35 -3.11
CA TYR A 3 2.19 20.00 -3.59
C TYR A 3 2.18 18.91 -4.66
N PHE A 4 1.38 17.85 -4.49
CA PHE A 4 1.28 16.76 -5.47
C PHE A 4 0.76 17.30 -6.81
N VAL A 5 -0.34 18.07 -6.80
CA VAL A 5 -0.88 18.69 -8.02
C VAL A 5 0.13 19.63 -8.68
N LYS A 6 0.89 20.41 -7.91
CA LYS A 6 1.96 21.25 -8.46
C LYS A 6 3.08 20.42 -9.10
N PHE A 7 3.51 19.33 -8.47
CA PHE A 7 4.51 18.42 -9.02
C PHE A 7 4.02 17.71 -10.28
N LEU A 8 2.73 17.42 -10.38
CA LEU A 8 2.10 16.87 -11.59
C LEU A 8 2.12 17.82 -12.78
N GLN A 9 2.39 19.11 -12.59
CA GLN A 9 2.52 20.10 -13.68
C GLN A 9 3.97 20.27 -14.16
N ASP A 10 4.94 19.66 -13.48
CA ASP A 10 6.35 19.73 -13.86
C ASP A 10 6.55 19.17 -15.28
N PRO A 11 7.22 19.90 -16.20
CA PRO A 11 7.44 19.45 -17.57
C PRO A 11 8.36 18.23 -17.67
N LYS A 12 9.05 17.83 -16.60
CA LYS A 12 9.91 16.64 -16.60
C LYS A 12 9.18 15.31 -16.86
N TRP A 13 7.88 15.26 -16.54
CA TRP A 13 7.10 14.03 -16.67
C TRP A 13 6.63 13.82 -18.11
N LYS A 14 6.83 12.59 -18.61
CA LYS A 14 6.21 12.14 -19.84
C LYS A 14 4.70 12.03 -19.68
N GLU A 15 3.97 11.96 -20.79
CA GLU A 15 2.51 11.91 -20.78
C GLU A 15 1.97 10.71 -20.02
N ASN A 16 2.52 9.52 -20.26
CA ASN A 16 2.16 8.28 -19.57
C ASN A 16 2.46 8.33 -18.07
N GLU A 17 3.64 8.83 -17.68
CA GLU A 17 4.01 8.99 -16.27
C GLU A 17 3.06 9.96 -15.55
N ARG A 18 2.71 11.07 -16.22
CA ARG A 18 1.78 12.07 -15.70
C ARG A 18 0.38 11.49 -15.54
N GLU A 19 -0.07 10.64 -16.46
CA GLU A 19 -1.37 9.96 -16.36
C GLU A 19 -1.44 9.08 -15.12
N VAL A 20 -0.45 8.19 -14.92
CA VAL A 20 -0.38 7.28 -13.76
C VAL A 20 -0.29 8.07 -12.45
N LEU A 21 0.58 9.08 -12.38
CA LEU A 21 0.71 9.93 -11.20
C LEU A 21 -0.57 10.74 -10.92
N THR A 22 -1.33 11.10 -11.96
CA THR A 22 -2.63 11.78 -11.80
C THR A 22 -3.68 10.85 -11.21
N LYS A 23 -3.73 9.58 -11.67
CA LYS A 23 -4.58 8.55 -11.05
C LYS A 23 -4.21 8.34 -9.58
N LEU A 24 -2.92 8.27 -9.26
CA LEU A 24 -2.42 8.11 -7.89
C LEU A 24 -2.78 9.31 -6.99
N CYS A 25 -2.61 10.54 -7.50
CA CYS A 25 -3.03 11.76 -6.80
C CYS A 25 -4.55 11.80 -6.57
N SER A 26 -5.33 11.38 -7.58
CA SER A 26 -6.79 11.29 -7.48
C SER A 26 -7.23 10.27 -6.44
N LEU A 27 -6.56 9.10 -6.40
CA LEU A 27 -6.83 8.05 -5.41
C LEU A 27 -6.54 8.55 -4.00
N PHE A 28 -5.37 9.16 -3.79
CA PHE A 28 -5.02 9.78 -2.51
C PHE A 28 -6.06 10.82 -2.07
N GLY A 29 -6.54 11.65 -3.01
CA GLY A 29 -7.55 12.64 -2.72
C GLY A 29 -8.91 12.06 -2.39
N ALA A 30 -9.38 11.09 -3.17
CA ALA A 30 -10.65 10.42 -2.94
C ALA A 30 -10.68 9.71 -1.58
N ILE A 31 -9.61 9.00 -1.21
CA ILE A 31 -9.48 8.35 0.12
C ILE A 31 -9.47 9.38 1.25
N THR A 32 -8.78 10.51 1.05
CA THR A 32 -8.73 11.58 2.07
C THR A 32 -10.12 12.19 2.28
N LEU A 33 -10.87 12.43 1.20
CA LEU A 33 -12.23 12.93 1.26
C LEU A 33 -13.19 11.92 1.90
N GLU A 34 -13.07 10.63 1.55
CA GLU A 34 -13.90 9.56 2.11
C GLU A 34 -13.69 9.42 3.63
N LYS A 35 -12.46 9.58 4.12
CA LYS A 35 -12.16 9.60 5.57
C LYS A 35 -12.71 10.83 6.30
N ARG A 36 -12.90 11.94 5.59
CA ARG A 36 -13.36 13.24 6.15
C ARG A 36 -14.79 13.57 5.75
N LEU A 37 -15.53 12.55 5.32
CA LEU A 37 -16.88 12.69 4.77
C LEU A 37 -17.83 13.39 5.76
N GLY A 38 -17.74 13.05 7.05
CA GLY A 38 -18.54 13.70 8.11
C GLY A 38 -18.34 15.21 8.18
N ASP A 39 -17.11 15.70 8.00
CA ASP A 39 -16.81 17.14 7.98
C ASP A 39 -17.35 17.82 6.72
N LEU A 40 -17.37 17.12 5.59
CA LEU A 40 -17.94 17.64 4.34
C LEU A 40 -19.46 17.85 4.48
N TYR A 41 -20.16 16.89 5.08
CA TYR A 41 -21.59 17.02 5.39
C TYR A 41 -21.85 18.08 6.46
N GLY A 42 -21.12 18.03 7.59
CA GLY A 42 -21.29 18.95 8.70
C GLY A 42 -20.93 20.40 8.36
N GLY A 43 -19.95 20.60 7.46
CA GLY A 43 -19.53 21.90 6.96
C GLY A 43 -20.36 22.44 5.79
N GLY A 44 -21.37 21.70 5.31
CA GLY A 44 -22.22 22.12 4.19
C GLY A 44 -21.57 22.01 2.81
N TYR A 45 -20.41 21.37 2.70
CA TYR A 45 -19.74 21.07 1.42
C TYR A 45 -20.35 19.87 0.69
N ALA A 46 -21.16 19.05 1.39
CA ALA A 46 -21.95 17.96 0.84
C ALA A 46 -23.40 18.04 1.34
N SER A 47 -24.35 17.82 0.44
CA SER A 47 -25.78 17.76 0.79
C SER A 47 -26.16 16.33 1.16
N SER A 48 -27.05 16.13 2.14
CA SER A 48 -27.56 14.81 2.55
C SER A 48 -28.06 13.97 1.38
N ASN A 49 -28.52 14.59 0.30
CA ASN A 49 -29.07 13.92 -0.88
C ASN A 49 -28.03 13.72 -2.01
N SER A 50 -26.77 14.10 -1.81
CA SER A 50 -25.76 14.12 -2.88
C SER A 50 -25.13 12.76 -3.20
N ASN A 51 -25.41 11.71 -2.41
CA ASN A 51 -24.81 10.37 -2.56
C ASN A 51 -23.27 10.41 -2.71
N MET A 52 -22.61 11.34 -2.01
CA MET A 52 -21.19 11.62 -2.17
C MET A 52 -20.34 10.43 -1.71
N ASP A 53 -20.77 9.71 -0.68
CA ASP A 53 -20.10 8.51 -0.18
C ASP A 53 -20.09 7.37 -1.21
N GLY A 54 -21.23 7.12 -1.87
CA GLY A 54 -21.34 6.12 -2.92
C GLY A 54 -20.46 6.44 -4.12
N LEU A 55 -20.46 7.71 -4.55
CA LEU A 55 -19.63 8.18 -5.67
C LEU A 55 -18.13 8.10 -5.35
N LEU A 56 -17.71 8.51 -4.15
CA LEU A 56 -16.31 8.44 -3.73
C LEU A 56 -15.83 6.99 -3.67
N ARG A 57 -16.58 6.08 -3.03
CA ARG A 57 -16.19 4.66 -2.95
C ARG A 57 -16.11 4.01 -4.32
N LYS A 58 -17.06 4.32 -5.21
CA LYS A 58 -17.02 3.84 -6.60
C LYS A 58 -15.77 4.36 -7.32
N GLY A 59 -15.46 5.65 -7.18
CA GLY A 59 -14.27 6.26 -7.76
C GLY A 59 -12.97 5.63 -7.25
N ILE A 60 -12.88 5.37 -5.94
CA ILE A 60 -11.73 4.66 -5.33
C ILE A 60 -11.55 3.28 -5.96
N ILE A 61 -12.63 2.49 -6.08
CA ILE A 61 -12.56 1.15 -6.67
C ILE A 61 -12.11 1.21 -8.14
N THR A 62 -12.64 2.16 -8.92
CA THR A 62 -12.22 2.37 -10.32
C THR A 62 -10.73 2.72 -10.39
N LEU A 63 -10.27 3.68 -9.58
CA LEU A 63 -8.86 4.08 -9.55
C LEU A 63 -7.94 2.94 -9.12
N CYS A 64 -8.34 2.12 -8.15
CA CYS A 64 -7.57 0.93 -7.76
C CYS A 64 -7.46 -0.09 -8.89
N ARG A 65 -8.52 -0.27 -9.69
CA ARG A 65 -8.49 -1.15 -10.87
C ARG A 65 -7.57 -0.60 -11.95
N ASP A 66 -7.61 0.72 -12.19
CA ASP A 66 -6.80 1.35 -13.21
C ASP A 66 -5.30 1.39 -12.84
N LEU A 67 -4.97 1.38 -11.54
CA LEU A 67 -3.59 1.45 -11.03
C LEU A 67 -2.96 0.08 -10.74
N VAL A 68 -3.73 -1.02 -10.78
CA VAL A 68 -3.22 -2.33 -10.36
C VAL A 68 -2.06 -2.80 -11.26
N ASP A 69 -2.12 -2.48 -12.55
CA ASP A 69 -1.10 -2.86 -13.52
C ASP A 69 0.20 -2.06 -13.33
N ASP A 70 0.12 -0.84 -12.80
CA ASP A 70 1.27 0.03 -12.50
C ASP A 70 1.81 -0.15 -11.07
N ALA A 71 1.11 -0.92 -10.22
CA ALA A 71 1.37 -0.96 -8.78
C ALA A 71 2.79 -1.42 -8.43
N VAL A 72 3.30 -2.44 -9.12
CA VAL A 72 4.67 -2.94 -8.90
C VAL A 72 5.70 -1.89 -9.32
N ALA A 73 5.56 -1.32 -10.52
CA ALA A 73 6.47 -0.29 -11.01
C ALA A 73 6.50 0.97 -10.12
N LEU A 74 5.34 1.38 -9.60
CA LEU A 74 5.23 2.51 -8.67
C LEU A 74 5.98 2.27 -7.35
N VAL A 75 5.98 1.03 -6.86
CA VAL A 75 6.72 0.64 -5.67
C VAL A 75 8.21 0.50 -5.97
N ASP A 76 8.57 -0.11 -7.11
CA ASP A 76 9.96 -0.33 -7.51
C ASP A 76 10.77 0.96 -7.64
N VAL A 77 10.16 2.04 -8.13
CA VAL A 77 10.82 3.37 -8.23
C VAL A 77 11.24 3.91 -6.85
N LEU A 78 10.56 3.48 -5.78
CA LEU A 78 10.84 3.88 -4.40
C LEU A 78 11.59 2.81 -3.59
N ALA A 79 11.64 1.57 -4.10
CA ALA A 79 12.14 0.43 -3.36
C ALA A 79 13.66 0.57 -3.12
N PRO A 80 14.13 0.46 -1.87
CA PRO A 80 15.55 0.35 -1.60
C PRO A 80 16.05 -1.06 -1.99
N PRO A 81 17.38 -1.28 -2.09
CA PRO A 81 17.92 -2.62 -2.32
C PRO A 81 17.44 -3.63 -1.28
N ASP A 82 17.30 -4.90 -1.67
CA ASP A 82 16.73 -5.98 -0.84
C ASP A 82 17.39 -6.12 0.55
N PHE A 83 18.71 -5.86 0.65
CA PHE A 83 19.41 -5.91 1.94
C PHE A 83 18.98 -4.80 2.91
N VAL A 84 18.54 -3.65 2.39
CA VAL A 84 17.99 -2.53 3.18
C VAL A 84 16.53 -2.83 3.52
N LEU A 85 15.76 -3.34 2.56
CA LEU A 85 14.37 -3.71 2.77
C LEU A 85 14.25 -4.81 3.82
N ASN A 86 15.21 -5.75 3.82
CA ASN A 86 15.34 -6.84 4.78
C ASN A 86 13.99 -7.52 5.05
N SER A 87 13.35 -8.01 3.98
CA SER A 87 12.01 -8.62 4.01
C SER A 87 11.93 -9.78 3.04
N ALA A 88 11.71 -11.00 3.54
CA ALA A 88 11.49 -12.17 2.68
C ALA A 88 10.26 -12.04 1.77
N LEU A 89 9.25 -11.26 2.17
CA LEU A 89 8.04 -11.04 1.37
C LEU A 89 8.22 -9.99 0.27
N GLY A 90 9.17 -9.07 0.46
CA GLY A 90 9.38 -7.92 -0.41
C GLY A 90 10.57 -8.04 -1.35
N MET A 91 11.18 -9.22 -1.45
CA MET A 91 12.34 -9.44 -2.32
C MET A 91 12.02 -9.15 -3.78
N SER A 92 12.93 -8.45 -4.45
CA SER A 92 12.77 -7.95 -5.82
C SER A 92 12.62 -9.04 -6.90
N ASP A 93 13.06 -10.27 -6.63
CA ASP A 93 12.95 -11.41 -7.56
C ASP A 93 11.58 -12.10 -7.57
N GLY A 94 10.68 -11.74 -6.64
CA GLY A 94 9.34 -12.32 -6.52
C GLY A 94 9.28 -13.76 -5.99
N GLU A 95 10.41 -14.36 -5.59
CA GLU A 95 10.51 -15.75 -5.12
C GLU A 95 10.11 -15.89 -3.64
N VAL A 96 8.95 -15.34 -3.28
CA VAL A 96 8.49 -15.13 -1.89
C VAL A 96 8.59 -16.40 -1.04
N TYR A 97 8.10 -17.53 -1.51
CA TYR A 97 8.10 -18.78 -0.74
C TYR A 97 9.50 -19.33 -0.50
N LYS A 98 10.41 -19.16 -1.48
CA LYS A 98 11.81 -19.55 -1.35
C LYS A 98 12.48 -18.73 -0.26
N HIS A 99 12.31 -17.41 -0.28
CA HIS A 99 12.90 -16.51 0.71
C HIS A 99 12.33 -16.71 2.11
N ILE A 100 11.02 -16.94 2.25
CA ILE A 100 10.41 -17.30 3.54
C ILE A 100 11.06 -18.58 4.09
N LYS A 101 11.23 -19.60 3.24
CA LYS A 101 11.89 -20.84 3.63
C LYS A 101 13.33 -20.58 4.07
N GLU A 102 14.12 -19.87 3.27
CA GLU A 102 15.51 -19.54 3.63
C GLU A 102 15.60 -18.78 4.95
N TRP A 103 14.69 -17.84 5.20
CA TRP A 103 14.61 -17.10 6.46
C TRP A 103 14.29 -17.99 7.66
N ILE A 104 13.30 -18.87 7.56
CA ILE A 104 12.93 -19.79 8.64
C ILE A 104 14.10 -20.72 8.95
N PHE A 105 14.77 -21.25 7.92
CA PHE A 105 15.87 -22.21 8.07
C PHE A 105 17.22 -21.57 8.44
N LYS A 106 17.33 -20.23 8.39
CA LYS A 106 18.54 -19.48 8.74
C LYS A 106 18.93 -19.70 10.20
N ASP A 107 17.95 -19.74 11.09
CA ASP A 107 18.14 -20.01 12.51
C ASP A 107 17.68 -21.44 12.82
N LYS A 108 18.60 -22.25 13.36
CA LYS A 108 18.29 -23.63 13.74
C LYS A 108 17.31 -23.69 14.91
N GLU A 109 17.31 -22.68 15.79
CA GLU A 109 16.41 -22.62 16.94
C GLU A 109 14.93 -22.54 16.51
N ASN A 110 14.65 -22.01 15.31
CA ASN A 110 13.29 -21.98 14.74
C ASN A 110 12.70 -23.39 14.49
N LEU A 111 13.55 -24.41 14.36
CA LEU A 111 13.16 -25.79 14.05
C LEU A 111 13.27 -26.71 15.27
N GLU A 112 13.73 -26.19 16.40
CA GLU A 112 13.96 -26.95 17.62
C GLU A 112 12.93 -26.58 18.70
N ARG A 113 12.84 -27.41 19.75
CA ARG A 113 12.03 -27.04 20.91
C ARG A 113 12.74 -25.91 21.66
N PRO A 114 12.01 -24.88 22.10
CA PRO A 114 12.63 -23.85 22.93
C PRO A 114 13.15 -24.44 24.23
N SER A 115 14.21 -23.85 24.79
CA SER A 115 14.87 -24.34 26.02
C SER A 115 13.90 -24.48 27.20
N TRP A 116 12.89 -23.62 27.28
CA TRP A 116 11.85 -23.60 28.32
C TRP A 116 10.67 -24.54 28.06
N TRP A 117 10.68 -25.36 26.99
CA TRP A 117 9.56 -26.25 26.64
C TRP A 117 9.10 -27.16 27.79
N ASN A 118 10.03 -27.58 28.65
CA ASN A 118 9.72 -28.43 29.81
C ASN A 118 9.01 -27.70 30.95
N GLU A 119 9.10 -26.36 31.03
CA GLU A 119 8.49 -25.55 32.09
C GLU A 119 6.98 -25.42 31.91
N ILE A 120 6.51 -25.38 30.66
CA ILE A 120 5.09 -25.25 30.31
C ILE A 120 4.39 -26.59 30.09
N ARG A 121 5.15 -27.69 30.03
CA ARG A 121 4.57 -29.02 29.82
C ARG A 121 3.89 -29.47 31.11
N SER A 122 2.60 -29.79 31.03
CA SER A 122 1.87 -30.44 32.12
C SER A 122 2.63 -31.68 32.62
N LYS A 123 2.87 -31.75 33.93
CA LYS A 123 3.36 -32.95 34.61
C LYS A 123 2.17 -33.90 34.79
N LEU A 124 1.79 -34.59 33.72
CA LEU A 124 0.98 -35.81 33.82
C LEU A 124 1.85 -36.98 34.27
#